data_AF-A0A9P1IXX7-F1
#
_entry.id   AF-A0A9P1IXX7-F1
#
_cell.length_a   1.000
_cell.length_b   1.000
_cell.length_c   1.000
_cell.angle_alpha   90.00
_cell.angle_beta   90.00
_cell.angle_gamma   90.00
#
_symmetry.space_group_name_H-M   'P 1'
#
loop_
_entity.id
_entity.type
_entity.pdbx_description
1 polymer ?
#
loop_
_entity_poly.entity_id
_entity_poly.type
_entity_poly.pdbx_seq_one_letter_code
_entity_poly.pdbx_strand_id
1 'polypeptide(L)' 'MARRNDNRWSTATLDWYPRDWKRPVGRPPLRWSDELRKNHCIYDNNNKLVEYWTTRAKDRDKWRTVVRAIC' A
#
# COMPACT_ATOMS: atom_id res chain seq x y z
N MET A 1 3.80 -13.22 -18.17
CA MET A 1 4.89 -13.24 -17.16
C MET A 1 5.70 -11.96 -17.32
N ALA A 2 5.86 -11.18 -16.25
CA ALA A 2 6.69 -9.98 -16.27
C ALA A 2 8.15 -10.37 -16.57
N ARG A 3 8.82 -9.61 -17.44
CA ARG A 3 10.18 -9.91 -17.91
C ARG A 3 11.16 -9.71 -16.75
N ARG A 4 11.71 -10.80 -16.23
CA ARG A 4 12.65 -10.82 -15.09
C ARG A 4 13.98 -10.10 -15.36
N ASN A 5 14.28 -9.81 -16.63
CA ASN A 5 15.64 -9.44 -17.07
C ASN A 5 16.00 -7.96 -16.87
N ASP A 6 15.05 -7.11 -16.49
CA ASP A 6 15.32 -5.67 -16.40
C ASP A 6 16.01 -5.25 -15.09
N ASN A 7 16.25 -6.14 -14.13
CA ASN A 7 16.74 -5.83 -12.76
C ASN A 7 16.01 -4.69 -12.04
N ARG A 8 14.90 -4.20 -12.59
CA ARG A 8 14.08 -3.09 -12.06
C ARG A 8 13.19 -3.53 -10.90
N TRP A 9 12.94 -4.83 -10.76
CA TRP A 9 12.04 -5.39 -9.77
C TRP A 9 12.82 -6.33 -8.84
N SER A 10 12.59 -6.19 -7.53
CA SER A 10 13.18 -7.10 -6.56
C SER A 10 12.52 -8.47 -6.65
N THR A 11 13.26 -9.52 -6.27
CA THR A 11 12.76 -10.90 -6.23
C THR A 11 11.49 -11.01 -5.38
N ALA A 12 11.42 -10.25 -4.28
CA ALA A 12 10.23 -10.16 -3.43
C ALA A 12 8.99 -9.63 -4.16
N THR A 13 9.14 -8.70 -5.10
CA THR A 13 8.01 -8.20 -5.91
C THR A 13 7.58 -9.21 -6.97
N LEU A 14 8.51 -9.99 -7.53
CA LEU A 14 8.20 -11.03 -8.52
C LEU A 14 7.56 -12.27 -7.90
N ASP A 15 7.99 -12.63 -6.69
CA ASP A 15 7.49 -13.77 -5.94
C ASP A 15 6.20 -13.45 -5.15
N TRP A 16 5.75 -12.19 -5.17
CA TRP A 16 4.49 -11.79 -4.58
C TRP A 16 3.32 -12.42 -5.34
N TYR A 17 2.82 -13.52 -4.81
CA TYR A 17 1.60 -14.18 -5.27
C TYR A 17 0.77 -14.56 -4.05
N PRO A 18 -0.40 -13.93 -3.81
CA PRO A 18 -1.25 -14.26 -2.67
C PRO A 18 -1.96 -15.59 -2.95
N ARG A 19 -1.25 -16.69 -2.68
CA ARG A 19 -1.67 -18.06 -3.01
C ARG A 19 -2.63 -18.64 -1.97
N ASP A 20 -2.54 -18.17 -0.72
CA ASP A 20 -3.24 -18.77 0.42
C ASP A 20 -4.55 -18.07 0.81
N TRP A 21 -4.87 -16.91 0.21
CA TRP A 21 -6.04 -16.13 0.60
C TRP A 21 -7.16 -16.22 -0.45
N LYS A 22 -8.20 -17.01 -0.15
CA LYS A 22 -9.39 -17.11 -0.98
C LYS A 22 -10.14 -15.78 -0.95
N ARG A 23 -10.38 -15.19 -2.13
CA ARG A 23 -11.10 -13.91 -2.24
C ARG A 23 -12.55 -14.08 -1.75
N PRO A 24 -13.07 -13.17 -0.91
CA PRO A 24 -14.48 -13.21 -0.54
C PRO A 24 -15.36 -12.99 -1.77
N VAL A 25 -16.37 -13.86 -1.96
CA VAL A 25 -17.33 -13.76 -3.05
C VAL A 25 -18.20 -12.52 -2.83
N GLY A 26 -18.29 -11.65 -3.84
CA GLY A 26 -19.14 -10.45 -3.80
C GLY A 26 -18.46 -9.15 -3.37
N ARG A 27 -17.22 -9.17 -2.85
CA ARG A 27 -16.46 -7.93 -2.63
C ARG A 27 -15.64 -7.61 -3.88
N PRO A 28 -15.69 -6.36 -4.40
CA PRO A 28 -14.74 -5.93 -5.40
C PRO A 28 -13.30 -6.21 -4.93
N PRO A 29 -12.36 -6.50 -5.84
CA PRO A 29 -10.96 -6.70 -5.47
C PRO A 29 -10.50 -5.53 -4.60
N LEU A 30 -9.95 -5.83 -3.43
CA LEU A 30 -9.35 -4.81 -2.58
C LEU A 30 -8.27 -4.12 -3.42
N ARG A 31 -8.44 -2.82 -3.67
CA ARG A 31 -7.45 -2.08 -4.45
C ARG A 31 -6.24 -1.89 -3.54
N TRP A 32 -5.03 -1.94 -4.11
CA TRP A 32 -3.81 -1.60 -3.37
C TRP A 32 -3.92 -0.24 -2.65
N SER A 33 -4.64 0.71 -3.26
CA SER A 33 -4.92 2.03 -2.69
C SER A 33 -5.78 1.99 -1.43
N ASP A 34 -6.63 0.97 -1.26
CA ASP A 34 -7.48 0.84 -0.08
C ASP A 34 -6.65 0.49 1.16
N GLU A 35 -5.61 -0.32 1.01
CA GLU A 35 -4.66 -0.61 2.09
C GLU A 35 -3.86 0.64 2.47
N LEU A 36 -3.40 1.41 1.47
CA LEU A 36 -2.70 2.66 1.74
C LEU A 36 -3.60 3.67 2.45
N ARG A 37 -4.86 3.78 2.03
CA ARG A 37 -5.84 4.65 2.67
C ARG A 37 -6.11 4.24 4.11
N LYS A 38 -6.21 2.93 4.37
CA LYS A 38 -6.45 2.39 5.71
C LYS A 38 -5.26 2.65 6.65
N ASN A 39 -4.04 2.48 6.16
CA ASN A 39 -2.84 2.47 7.01
C ASN A 39 -2.15 3.83 7.13
N HIS A 40 -2.32 4.72 6.14
CA HIS A 40 -1.51 5.94 6.04
C HIS A 40 -2.28 7.25 6.01
N CYS A 41 -3.62 7.22 5.89
CA CYS A 41 -4.43 8.41 6.12
C CYS A 41 -4.48 8.75 7.61
N ILE A 42 -4.50 10.05 7.92
CA ILE A 42 -4.72 10.52 9.29
C ILE A 42 -6.22 10.77 9.46
N TYR A 43 -6.77 10.24 10.54
CA TYR A 43 -8.13 10.50 10.99
C TYR A 43 -8.09 11.25 12.32
N ASP A 44 -9.05 12.15 12.51
CA ASP A 44 -9.29 12.83 13.78
C ASP A 44 -9.95 11.86 14.79
N ASN A 45 -10.05 12.26 16.05
CA ASN A 45 -10.75 11.55 17.11
C ASN A 45 -12.22 11.25 16.74
N ASN A 46 -12.83 12.08 15.90
CA ASN A 46 -14.19 11.92 15.37
C ASN A 46 -14.24 11.07 14.08
N ASN A 47 -13.16 10.33 13.76
CA ASN A 47 -13.00 9.52 12.54
C ASN A 47 -13.16 10.32 11.23
N LYS A 48 -12.95 11.64 11.28
CA LYS A 48 -12.96 12.51 10.11
C LYS A 48 -11.58 12.47 9.45
N LEU A 49 -11.54 12.30 8.12
CA LEU A 49 -10.28 12.34 7.37
C LEU A 49 -9.63 13.72 7.50
N VAL A 50 -8.46 13.77 8.13
CA VAL A 50 -7.66 14.99 8.32
C VAL A 50 -6.66 15.15 7.18
N GLU A 51 -5.93 14.09 6.86
CA GLU A 51 -4.90 14.13 5.83
C GLU A 51 -4.91 12.83 5.01
N TYR A 52 -4.92 12.97 3.68
CA TYR A 52 -4.88 11.84 2.77
C TYR A 52 -3.45 11.37 2.52
N TRP A 53 -3.24 10.06 2.35
CA TRP A 53 -1.92 9.47 2.15
C TRP A 53 -1.15 10.06 0.96
N THR A 54 -1.83 10.45 -0.12
CA THR A 54 -1.18 11.07 -1.29
C THR A 54 -0.57 12.43 -0.96
N THR A 55 -1.16 13.18 -0.04
CA THR A 55 -0.63 14.48 0.40
C THR A 55 0.68 14.28 1.15
N ARG A 56 0.73 13.30 2.06
CA ARG A 56 1.96 12.92 2.79
C ARG A 56 3.04 12.40 1.85
N ALA A 57 2.65 11.61 0.85
CA ALA A 57 3.56 11.03 -0.12
C ALA A 57 4.23 12.05 -1.06
N LYS A 58 3.74 13.30 -1.12
CA LYS A 58 4.40 14.37 -1.90
C LYS A 58 5.76 14.73 -1.33
N ASP A 59 5.92 14.66 -0.01
CA ASP A 59 7.18 14.91 0.67
C ASP A 59 7.91 13.58 0.87
N ARG A 60 9.01 13.41 0.16
CA ARG A 60 9.76 12.15 0.13
C ARG A 60 10.31 11.78 1.50
N ASP A 61 10.81 12.73 2.28
CA ASP A 61 11.40 12.45 3.58
C ASP A 61 10.32 12.14 4.61
N LYS A 62 9.20 12.88 4.60
CA LYS A 62 8.03 12.53 5.43
C LYS A 62 7.48 11.16 5.08
N TRP A 63 7.40 10.82 3.80
CA TRP A 63 6.90 9.52 3.36
C TRP A 63 7.80 8.36 3.81
N ARG A 64 9.12 8.53 3.74
CA ARG A 64 10.07 7.51 4.22
C ARG A 64 9.92 7.23 5.71
N THR A 65 9.67 8.25 6.52
CA THR A 65 9.43 8.09 7.96
C THR A 65 8.15 7.29 8.23
N VAL A 66 7.07 7.59 7.50
CA VAL A 66 5.78 6.88 7.63
C VAL A 66 5.90 5.40 7.23
N VAL A 67 6.64 5.10 6.16
CA VAL A 67 6.79 3.71 5.67
C VAL A 67 7.75 2.90 6.54
N ARG A 68 8.83 3.52 7.05
CA ARG A 68 9.81 2.85 7.93
C ARG A 68 9.27 2.49 9.31
N ALA A 69 8.23 3.15 9.79
CA ALA A 69 7.60 2.80 11.06
C ALA A 69 6.83 1.47 11.02
N ILE A 70 6.71 0.83 9.85
CA ILE A 70 5.88 -0.36 9.61
C ILE A 70 6.73 -1.61 9.22
N CYS A 71 8.05 -1.46 9.04
CA CYS A 71 8.99 -2.57 8.77
C CYS A 71 9.94 -2.76 9.95
#